data_AF-T0ZR43-F1
#
_entry.id   AF-T0ZR43-F1
#
_cell.length_a   1.000
_cell.length_b   1.000
_cell.length_c   1.000
_cell.angle_alpha   90.00
_cell.angle_beta   90.00
_cell.angle_gamma   90.00
#
_symmetry.space_group_name_H-M   'P 1'
#
loop_
_entity.id
_entity.type
_entity.pdbx_description
1 polymer ?
#
loop_
_entity_poly.entity_id
_entity_poly.type
_entity_poly.pdbx_seq_one_letter_code
_entity_poly.pdbx_strand_id
1 'polypeptide(L)'
;ITSMEKVGPGTNGGISVTGTIASVIGALVIGISFSLLAYNQFVLYKVLFVTILGFAGNLADSVLGATLERAGKLSKGGVNLYSALIAVIIAIVVLTL
;
A
#
# COMPACT_ATOMS: atom_id res chain seq x y z
N ILE A 1 11.25 -3.54 8.93
CA ILE A 1 10.85 -4.41 7.79
C ILE A 1 11.99 -5.32 7.40
N THR A 2 13.08 -4.79 6.84
CA THR A 2 14.17 -5.62 6.30
C THR A 2 15.13 -6.12 7.38
N SER A 3 15.48 -5.29 8.37
CA SER A 3 16.38 -5.64 9.48
C SER A 3 15.67 -5.97 10.80
N MET A 4 14.35 -5.78 10.88
CA MET A 4 13.56 -5.88 12.13
C MET A 4 14.04 -4.98 13.29
N GLU A 5 14.89 -4.01 13.01
CA GLU A 5 15.36 -3.03 14.00
C GLU A 5 14.37 -1.89 14.20
N LYS A 6 14.38 -1.30 15.40
CA LYS A 6 13.66 -0.06 15.68
C LYS A 6 14.38 1.10 14.98
N VAL A 7 13.60 1.91 14.28
CA VAL A 7 14.08 3.11 13.59
C VAL A 7 13.35 4.34 14.10
N GLY A 8 13.97 5.52 13.95
CA GLY A 8 13.35 6.78 14.33
C GLY A 8 12.09 7.10 13.50
N PRO A 9 11.17 7.93 14.03
CA PRO A 9 10.03 8.44 13.26
C PRO A 9 10.49 9.13 11.97
N GLY A 10 9.74 8.95 10.89
CA GLY A 10 10.06 9.55 9.59
C GLY A 10 11.16 8.84 8.78
N THR A 11 11.71 7.73 9.28
CA THR A 11 12.69 6.96 8.51
C THR A 11 12.03 6.27 7.31
N ASN A 12 12.55 6.47 6.09
CA ASN A 12 12.06 5.82 4.87
C ASN A 12 11.88 4.30 5.05
N GLY A 13 10.73 3.74 4.71
CA GLY A 13 10.44 2.31 4.92
C GLY A 13 10.32 1.84 6.37
N GLY A 14 10.24 2.77 7.33
CA GLY A 14 9.85 2.46 8.71
C GLY A 14 8.36 2.12 8.81
N ILE A 15 8.01 1.20 9.72
CA ILE A 15 6.61 0.89 10.06
C ILE A 15 6.37 1.31 11.51
N SER A 16 5.24 1.94 11.75
CA SER A 16 4.72 2.25 13.08
C SER A 16 3.29 1.74 13.22
N VAL A 17 2.85 1.50 14.46
CA VAL A 17 1.46 1.08 14.73
C VAL A 17 0.47 2.11 14.20
N THR A 18 0.73 3.40 14.45
CA THR A 18 -0.11 4.50 13.98
C THR A 18 -0.16 4.58 12.46
N GLY A 19 0.97 4.42 11.78
CA GLY A 19 1.06 4.39 10.32
C GLY A 19 0.32 3.19 9.72
N THR A 20 0.45 2.01 10.33
CA THR A 20 -0.27 0.81 9.88
C THR A 20 -1.77 1.00 10.00
N ILE A 21 -2.27 1.46 11.15
CA ILE A 21 -3.71 1.74 11.36
C ILE A 21 -4.19 2.81 10.36
N ALA A 22 -3.44 3.91 10.21
CA ALA A 22 -3.78 4.96 9.26
C ALA A 22 -3.85 4.43 7.82
N SER A 23 -2.95 3.53 7.43
CA SER A 23 -2.96 2.94 6.09
C SER A 23 -4.12 2.01 5.84
N VAL A 24 -4.54 1.22 6.83
CA VAL A 24 -5.73 0.36 6.72
C VAL A 24 -6.99 1.21 6.61
N ILE A 25 -7.13 2.24 7.46
CA ILE A 25 -8.27 3.17 7.40
C ILE A 25 -8.29 3.91 6.06
N GLY A 26 -7.13 4.42 5.61
CA GLY A 26 -7.01 5.08 4.31
C GLY A 26 -7.42 4.17 3.16
N ALA A 27 -6.92 2.93 3.13
CA ALA A 27 -7.30 1.94 2.12
C ALA A 27 -8.80 1.58 2.18
N LEU A 28 -9.37 1.52 3.39
CA LEU A 28 -10.82 1.29 3.58
C LEU A 28 -11.65 2.43 3.00
N VAL A 29 -11.26 3.68 3.27
CA VAL A 29 -11.93 4.86 2.69
C VAL A 29 -11.89 4.79 1.17
N ILE A 30 -10.73 4.49 0.59
CA ILE A 30 -10.59 4.32 -0.87
C ILE A 30 -11.46 3.17 -1.39
N GLY A 31 -11.54 2.03 -0.69
CA GLY A 31 -12.39 0.90 -1.07
C GLY A 31 -13.88 1.24 -1.06
N ILE A 32 -14.34 1.96 -0.03
CA ILE A 32 -15.73 2.45 0.06
C ILE A 32 -16.01 3.43 -1.07
N SER A 33 -15.14 4.42 -1.28
CA SER A 33 -15.26 5.38 -2.36
C SER A 33 -15.30 4.70 -3.74
N PHE A 34 -14.44 3.70 -3.97
CA PHE A 34 -14.44 2.94 -5.22
C PHE A 34 -15.76 2.20 -5.43
N SER A 35 -16.28 1.51 -4.42
CA SER A 35 -17.55 0.80 -4.56
C SER A 35 -18.70 1.76 -4.90
N LEU A 36 -18.79 2.89 -4.18
CA LEU A 36 -19.86 3.86 -4.38
C LEU A 36 -19.73 4.62 -5.71
N LEU A 37 -18.54 5.11 -6.05
CA LEU A 37 -18.35 5.99 -7.21
C LEU A 37 -18.24 5.21 -8.53
N ALA A 38 -17.60 4.04 -8.53
CA ALA A 38 -17.40 3.27 -9.76
C ALA A 38 -18.59 2.36 -10.09
N TYR A 39 -19.35 1.90 -9.09
CA TYR A 39 -20.45 0.95 -9.30
C TYR A 39 -21.82 1.46 -8.86
N ASN A 40 -21.90 2.67 -8.28
CA ASN A 40 -23.13 3.28 -7.77
C ASN A 40 -23.87 2.42 -6.72
N GLN A 41 -23.16 1.54 -6.03
CA GLN A 41 -23.72 0.62 -5.04
C GLN A 41 -22.65 0.17 -4.04
N PHE A 42 -23.06 -0.10 -2.80
CA PHE A 42 -22.14 -0.61 -1.78
C PHE A 42 -22.01 -2.13 -1.89
N VAL A 43 -20.81 -2.59 -2.26
CA VAL A 43 -20.48 -4.01 -2.45
C VAL A 43 -19.31 -4.38 -1.56
N LEU A 44 -19.59 -5.07 -0.45
CA LEU A 44 -18.60 -5.35 0.59
C LEU A 44 -17.34 -6.05 0.06
N TYR A 45 -17.48 -7.04 -0.83
CA TYR A 45 -16.31 -7.75 -1.36
C TYR A 45 -15.39 -6.84 -2.17
N LYS A 46 -15.92 -5.84 -2.89
CA LYS A 46 -15.10 -4.86 -3.65
C LYS A 46 -14.37 -3.92 -2.72
N VAL A 47 -15.04 -3.47 -1.65
CA VAL A 47 -14.43 -2.65 -0.61
C VAL A 47 -13.25 -3.39 0.02
N LEU A 48 -13.47 -4.63 0.45
CA LEU A 48 -12.42 -5.47 1.05
C LEU A 48 -11.28 -5.72 0.07
N PHE A 49 -11.60 -6.02 -1.19
CA PHE A 49 -10.61 -6.25 -2.24
C PHE A 49 -9.67 -5.05 -2.43
N VAL A 50 -10.23 -3.86 -2.61
CA VAL A 50 -9.44 -2.62 -2.76
C VAL A 50 -8.69 -2.28 -1.47
N THR A 51 -9.30 -2.51 -0.30
CA THR A 51 -8.64 -2.25 0.99
C THR A 51 -7.40 -3.11 1.16
N ILE A 52 -7.51 -4.42 0.89
CA ILE A 52 -6.40 -5.38 1.01
C ILE A 52 -5.29 -5.03 0.02
N LEU A 53 -5.63 -4.74 -1.24
CA LEU A 53 -4.64 -4.39 -2.25
C LEU A 53 -3.97 -3.05 -1.99
N GLY A 54 -4.73 -2.04 -1.56
CA GLY A 54 -4.18 -0.73 -1.19
C GLY A 54 -3.22 -0.83 -0.01
N PHE A 55 -3.58 -1.63 1.00
CA PHE A 55 -2.68 -1.92 2.12
C PHE A 55 -1.43 -2.70 1.69
N ALA A 56 -1.58 -3.70 0.82
CA ALA A 56 -0.45 -4.45 0.27
C ALA A 56 0.52 -3.55 -0.52
N GLY A 57 -0.01 -2.60 -1.30
CA GLY A 57 0.79 -1.57 -1.98
C GLY A 57 1.58 -0.69 -1.00
N ASN A 58 0.98 -0.30 0.12
CA ASN A 58 1.67 0.46 1.16
C ASN A 58 2.78 -0.34 1.87
N LEU A 59 2.59 -1.64 2.04
CA LEU A 59 3.65 -2.53 2.53
C LEU A 59 4.80 -2.63 1.52
N ALA A 60 4.49 -2.72 0.22
CA ALA A 60 5.48 -2.70 -0.84
C ALA A 60 6.26 -1.37 -0.88
N ASP A 61 5.60 -0.23 -0.72
CA ASP A 61 6.24 1.09 -0.57
C ASP A 61 7.25 1.07 0.58
N SER A 62 6.87 0.48 1.70
CA SER A 62 7.76 0.44 2.87
C SER A 62 8.96 -0.50 2.67
N VAL A 63 8.79 -1.64 1.97
CA VAL A 63 9.89 -2.54 1.59
C VAL A 63 10.85 -1.85 0.62
N LEU A 64 10.32 -1.21 -0.42
CA LEU A 64 11.12 -0.48 -1.42
C LEU A 64 11.82 0.74 -0.79
N GLY A 65 11.14 1.43 0.12
CA GLY A 65 11.72 2.51 0.93
C GLY A 65 12.88 2.03 1.78
N ALA A 66 12.73 0.89 2.47
CA ALA A 66 13.76 0.32 3.33
C ALA A 66 14.96 -0.27 2.56
N THR A 67 14.79 -0.59 1.27
CA THR A 67 15.81 -1.20 0.43
C THR A 67 16.40 -0.22 -0.57
N LEU A 68 15.65 0.16 -1.59
CA LEU A 68 16.14 0.90 -2.75
C LEU A 68 16.20 2.42 -2.49
N GLU A 69 15.25 2.98 -1.76
CA GLU A 69 15.25 4.42 -1.44
C GLU A 69 16.38 4.78 -0.48
N ARG A 70 16.50 4.04 0.63
CA ARG A 70 17.61 4.22 1.58
C ARG A 70 18.99 4.01 0.93
N ALA A 71 19.08 3.13 -0.07
CA ALA A 71 20.30 2.91 -0.84
C ALA A 71 20.56 3.99 -1.92
N GLY A 72 19.71 5.02 -2.04
CA GLY A 72 19.83 6.08 -3.04
C GLY A 72 19.53 5.65 -4.47
N LYS A 73 18.99 4.44 -4.69
CA LYS A 73 18.70 3.89 -6.02
C LYS A 73 17.36 4.37 -6.58
N LEU A 74 16.43 4.73 -5.70
CA LEU A 74 15.13 5.29 -6.07
C LEU A 74 14.88 6.60 -5.33
N SER A 75 14.26 7.56 -6.01
CA SER A 75 13.64 8.71 -5.37
C SER A 75 12.30 8.31 -4.74
N LYS A 76 11.76 9.12 -3.83
CA LYS A 76 10.44 8.86 -3.23
C LYS A 76 9.33 8.70 -4.28
N GLY A 77 9.38 9.48 -5.36
CA GLY A 77 8.47 9.33 -6.50
C GLY A 77 8.60 7.98 -7.21
N GLY A 78 9.82 7.48 -7.36
CA GLY A 78 10.08 6.14 -7.90
C GLY A 78 9.50 5.04 -7.02
N VAL A 79 9.72 5.11 -5.70
CA VAL A 79 9.15 4.15 -4.74
C VAL A 79 7.62 4.10 -4.86
N ASN A 80 6.96 5.26 -4.87
CA ASN A 80 5.50 5.36 -5.00
C ASN A 80 5.01 4.76 -6.33
N LEU A 81 5.72 4.99 -7.44
CA LEU A 81 5.36 4.44 -8.74
C LEU A 81 5.45 2.91 -8.73
N TYR A 82 6.59 2.36 -8.28
CA TYR A 82 6.79 0.92 -8.28
C TYR A 82 5.88 0.18 -7.29
N SER A 83 5.62 0.76 -6.11
CA SER A 83 4.68 0.17 -5.15
C SER A 83 3.24 0.15 -5.69
N ALA A 84 2.80 1.21 -6.38
CA ALA A 84 1.52 1.23 -7.06
C ALA A 84 1.43 0.20 -8.20
N LEU A 85 2.47 0.07 -9.02
CA LEU A 85 2.53 -0.95 -10.08
C LEU A 85 2.47 -2.37 -9.52
N ILE A 86 3.19 -2.64 -8.43
CA ILE A 86 3.12 -3.94 -7.74
C ILE A 86 1.69 -4.23 -7.27
N ALA A 87 1.02 -3.25 -6.65
CA ALA A 87 -0.36 -3.42 -6.19
C ALA A 87 -1.32 -3.74 -7.36
N VAL A 88 -1.17 -3.06 -8.50
CA VAL A 88 -1.94 -3.32 -9.71
C VAL A 88 -1.66 -4.71 -10.28
N ILE A 89 -0.39 -5.13 -10.35
CA ILE A 89 -0.03 -6.48 -10.84
C ILE A 89 -0.65 -7.55 -9.94
N ILE A 90 -0.54 -7.39 -8.62
CA ILE A 90 -1.17 -8.33 -7.66
C ILE A 90 -2.68 -8.36 -7.88
N ALA A 91 -3.32 -7.20 -8.07
CA ALA A 91 -4.76 -7.13 -8.34
C ALA A 91 -5.16 -7.91 -9.59
N ILE A 92 -4.42 -7.73 -10.70
CA ILE A 92 -4.69 -8.42 -11.97
C ILE A 92 -4.52 -9.93 -11.81
N VAL A 93 -3.42 -10.37 -11.17
CA VAL A 93 -3.19 -11.80 -10.91
C VAL A 93 -4.34 -12.38 -10.09
N VAL A 94 -4.75 -11.73 -9.01
CA VAL A 94 -5.86 -12.23 -8.16
C VAL A 94 -7.19 -12.26 -8.91
N LEU A 95 -7.45 -11.32 -9.84
CA LEU A 95 -8.68 -11.29 -10.64
C LEU A 95 -8.71 -12.31 -11.79
N THR A 96 -7.55 -12.86 -12.16
CA THR A 96 -7.42 -13.79 -13.31
C THR A 96 -7.25 -15.25 -12.88
N LEU A 97 -7.08 -15.51 -11.58
CA LEU A 97 -7.15 -16.83 -10.95
C LEU A 97 -8.61 -17.23 -10.69
#